data_AF-A0A6V7TUK4-F1
#
_entry.id   AF-A0A6V7TUK4-F1
#
_cell.length_a   1.000
_cell.length_b   1.000
_cell.length_c   1.000
_cell.angle_alpha   90.00
_cell.angle_beta   90.00
_cell.angle_gamma   90.00
#
_symmetry.space_group_name_H-M   'P 1'
#
loop_
_entity.id
_entity.type
_entity.pdbx_description
1 polymer ?
#
loop_
_entity_poly.entity_id
_entity_poly.type
_entity_poly.pdbx_seq_one_letter_code
_entity_poly.pdbx_strand_id
1 'polypeptide(L)' 'MSGNQIASNAVQIFGGNGFNTEFPVEKLMRDAKIFQIYEGTSQIQRLVISRQLLQRVAQTGTSSV' A
#
# COMPACT_ATOMS: atom_id res chain seq x y z
N MET A 1 1.22 8.45 5.87
CA MET A 1 1.71 8.55 4.49
C MET A 1 2.10 7.16 4.02
N SER A 2 1.66 6.72 2.84
CA SER A 2 2.04 5.40 2.29
C SER A 2 3.45 5.45 1.67
N GLY A 3 4.15 4.31 1.61
CA GLY A 3 5.50 4.26 1.01
C GLY A 3 5.53 4.77 -0.44
N ASN A 4 4.50 4.48 -1.22
CA ASN A 4 4.33 4.99 -2.59
C ASN A 4 4.15 6.52 -2.64
N GLN A 5 3.46 7.11 -1.66
CA GLN A 5 3.30 8.57 -1.61
C GLN A 5 4.63 9.27 -1.28
N ILE A 6 5.41 8.70 -0.37
CA ILE A 6 6.75 9.22 -0.04
C ILE A 6 7.68 9.12 -1.25
N ALA A 7 7.73 7.95 -1.91
CA ALA A 7 8.56 7.75 -3.09
C ALA A 7 8.14 8.66 -4.26
N SER A 8 6.84 8.83 -4.49
CA SER A 8 6.31 9.76 -5.50
C SER A 8 6.70 11.21 -5.22
N ASN A 9 6.63 11.64 -3.96
CA ASN A 9 7.06 12.99 -3.58
C ASN A 9 8.58 13.15 -3.77
N ALA A 10 9.37 12.14 -3.45
CA ALA A 10 10.82 12.16 -3.63
C ALA A 10 11.18 12.29 -5.12
N VAL A 11 10.52 11.54 -6.01
CA VAL A 11 10.70 11.69 -7.47
C VAL A 11 10.36 13.12 -7.91
N GLN A 12 9.25 13.68 -7.42
CA GLN A 12 8.83 15.03 -7.76
C GLN A 12 9.84 16.11 -7.33
N ILE A 13 10.47 15.95 -6.16
CA ILE A 13 11.52 16.86 -5.66
C ILE A 13 12.78 16.79 -6.53
N PHE A 14 13.15 15.60 -7.00
CA PHE A 14 14.32 15.40 -7.85
C PHE A 14 14.07 15.79 -9.32
N GLY A 15 12.83 16.09 -9.70
CA GLY A 15 12.48 16.48 -11.08
C GLY A 15 12.86 15.39 -12.09
N GLY A 16 13.45 15.79 -13.23
CA GLY A 16 13.88 14.84 -14.27
C GLY A 16 14.88 13.80 -13.77
N ASN A 17 15.75 14.17 -12.83
CA ASN A 17 16.72 13.25 -12.22
C ASN A 17 16.05 12.17 -11.37
N GLY A 18 14.81 12.41 -10.92
CA GLY A 18 14.02 11.44 -10.17
C GLY A 18 13.59 10.21 -10.97
N PHE A 19 13.70 10.28 -12.30
CA PHE A 19 13.42 9.19 -13.23
C PHE A 19 14.70 8.56 -13.81
N ASN A 20 15.88 9.11 -13.50
CA ASN A 20 17.15 8.59 -13.97
C ASN A 20 17.68 7.53 -12.99
N THR A 21 18.29 6.47 -13.52
CA THR A 21 18.91 5.39 -12.75
C THR A 21 20.17 5.81 -12.02
N GLU A 22 20.71 7.01 -12.30
CA GLU A 22 21.81 7.61 -11.56
C GLU A 22 21.47 7.91 -10.10
N PHE A 23 20.18 8.11 -9.77
CA PHE A 23 19.72 8.38 -8.40
C PHE A 23 18.83 7.24 -7.89
N PRO A 24 18.96 6.82 -6.61
CA PRO A 24 18.24 5.66 -6.09
C PRO A 24 16.72 5.88 -5.98
N VAL A 25 16.23 7.11 -6.15
CA VAL A 25 14.83 7.48 -5.96
C VAL A 25 13.90 6.83 -6.98
N GLU A 26 14.37 6.60 -8.22
CA GLU A 26 13.60 5.82 -9.20
C GLU A 26 13.31 4.42 -8.67
N LYS A 27 14.33 3.80 -8.04
CA LYS A 27 14.29 2.38 -7.65
C LYS A 27 13.29 2.23 -6.53
N LEU A 28 13.37 3.16 -5.58
CA LEU A 28 12.45 3.24 -4.46
C LEU A 28 11.01 3.45 -4.93
N MET A 29 10.78 4.24 -5.99
CA MET A 29 9.44 4.39 -6.58
C MET A 29 8.94 3.09 -7.22
N ARG A 30 9.79 2.36 -7.94
CA ARG A 30 9.44 1.03 -8.48
C ARG A 30 9.14 0.02 -7.39
N ASP A 31 10.00 -0.07 -6.38
CA ASP A 31 9.83 -0.99 -5.25
C ASP A 31 8.54 -0.67 -4.48
N ALA A 32 8.26 0.61 -4.23
CA ALA A 32 7.03 1.04 -3.59
C ALA A 32 5.78 0.66 -4.39
N LYS A 33 5.85 0.63 -5.73
CA LYS A 33 4.75 0.19 -6.58
C LYS A 33 4.58 -1.33 -6.57
N ILE A 34 5.67 -2.08 -6.55
CA ILE A 34 5.67 -3.55 -6.46
C ILE A 34 4.95 -4.00 -5.18
N PHE A 35 5.22 -3.36 -4.03
CA PHE A 35 4.54 -3.68 -2.77
C PHE A 35 3.03 -3.45 -2.80
N GLN A 36 2.51 -2.64 -3.73
CA GLN A 36 1.06 -2.48 -3.91
C GLN A 36 0.41 -3.63 -4.67
N ILE A 37 1.18 -4.56 -5.24
CA ILE A 37 0.69 -5.58 -6.18
C ILE A 37 1.06 -6.99 -5.73
N TYR A 38 2.32 -7.21 -5.33
CA TYR A 38 2.90 -8.55 -5.20
C TYR A 38 2.25 -9.39 -4.10
N GLU A 39 2.14 -8.87 -2.87
CA GLU A 39 1.56 -9.59 -1.71
C GLU A 39 0.04 -9.39 -1.57
N GLY A 40 -0.63 -9.17 -2.71
CA GLY A 40 -2.05 -8.81 -2.75
C GLY A 40 -2.25 -7.31 -2.89
N THR A 41 -3.12 -6.93 -3.83
CA THR A 41 -3.37 -5.53 -4.11
C THR A 41 -4.04 -4.83 -2.92
N SER A 42 -3.86 -3.52 -2.81
CA SER A 42 -4.53 -2.74 -1.75
C SER A 42 -6.06 -2.93 -1.75
N GLN A 43 -6.67 -3.17 -2.91
CA GLN A 43 -8.09 -3.50 -3.05
C GLN A 43 -8.43 -4.86 -2.40
N ILE A 44 -7.65 -5.89 -2.71
CA ILE A 44 -7.87 -7.24 -2.16
C ILE A 44 -7.64 -7.25 -0.65
N GLN A 45 -6.59 -6.59 -0.17
CA GLN A 45 -6.32 -6.47 1.26
C GLN A 45 -7.47 -5.79 2.00
N ARG A 46 -8.03 -4.69 1.46
CA ARG A 46 -9.23 -4.07 2.03
C ARG A 46 -10.41 -5.02 2.08
N LEU A 47 -10.63 -5.81 1.03
CA LEU A 47 -11.73 -6.78 0.98
C LEU A 47 -11.56 -7.89 2.03
N VAL A 48 -10.34 -8.42 2.20
CA VAL A 48 -10.04 -9.43 3.24
C VAL A 48 -10.29 -8.85 4.64
N ILE A 49 -9.79 -7.65 4.91
CA ILE A 49 -10.02 -6.96 6.18
C ILE A 49 -11.52 -6.75 6.43
N SER A 50 -12.27 -6.27 5.43
CA SER A 50 -13.72 -6.07 5.54
C SER A 50 -14.45 -7.37 5.88
N ARG A 51 -14.10 -8.49 5.23
CA ARG A 51 -14.69 -9.81 5.54
C ARG A 51 -14.40 -10.25 6.97
N GLN A 52 -13.16 -10.09 7.42
CA GLN A 52 -12.77 -10.45 8.80
C GLN A 52 -13.50 -9.60 9.84
N LEU A 53 -13.66 -8.29 9.58
CA LEU A 53 -14.42 -7.39 10.46
C LEU A 53 -15.89 -7.80 10.57
N LEU A 54 -16.54 -8.11 9.45
CA LEU A 54 -17.94 -8.58 9.45
C LEU A 54 -18.12 -9.88 10.24
N GLN A 55 -17.19 -10.83 10.10
CA GLN A 55 -17.21 -12.08 10.86
C GLN A 55 -17.06 -11.83 12.38
N ARG A 56 -16.14 -10.96 12.79
CA ARG A 56 -15.96 -10.60 14.21
C ARG A 56 -17.22 -9.96 14.80
N VAL A 57 -17.86 -9.05 14.06
CA VAL A 57 -19.10 -8.40 14.49
C VAL A 57 -20.21 -9.44 14.68
N ALA A 58 -20.38 -10.36 13.74
CA ALA A 58 -21.37 -11.44 13.84
C ALA A 58 -21.13 -12.33 15.07
N GLN A 59 -19.88 -12.70 15.37
CA GLN A 59 -19.55 -13.54 16.54
C GLN A 59 -19.76 -12.80 17.88
N THR A 60 -19.47 -11.50 17.93
CA THR A 60 -19.64 -10.70 19.14
C THR A 60 -21.13 -10.54 19.50
N GLY A 61 -22.00 -10.34 18.50
CA GLY A 61 -23.45 -10.22 18.71
C GLY A 61 -24.12 -11.51 19.17
N THR A 62 -23.55 -12.68 18.90
CA THR A 62 -24.08 -13.98 19.34
C THR A 62 -23.59 -14.37 20.75
N SER A 63 -22.49 -13.79 21.23
CA SER A 63 -21.89 -14.14 22.53
C SER A 63 -22.51 -13.39 23.71
N SER A 64 -23.40 -12.44 23.45
CA SER A 64 -24.09 -11.62 24.46
C SER A 64 -25.50 -12.13 24.81
N VAL A 65 -25.81 -13.40 24.54
CA VAL A 65 -27.08 -14.06 24.92
C VAL A 65 -26.80 -15.37 25.64
#